data_AF-A0A4D4N7U5-F1
#
_entry.id   AF-A0A4D4N7U5-F1
#
_cell.length_a   1.000
_cell.length_b   1.000
_cell.length_c   1.000
_cell.angle_alpha   90.00
_cell.angle_beta   90.00
_cell.angle_gamma   90.00
#
_symmetry.space_group_name_H-M   'P 1'
#
loop_
_entity.id
_entity.type
_entity.pdbx_description
1 polymer ?
#
loop_
_entity_poly.entity_id
_entity_poly.type
_entity_poly.pdbx_seq_one_letter_code
_entity_poly.pdbx_strand_id
1 'polypeptide(L)'
;MVRVGEGVEYAGVDLKNGVKLKAKAPGAAGKKLKATVTLDANDNKRYTLLISDGTTSESYDVTIDPALRNRWLDRQLATSQLVERDTETFDKRPDAVTDESFTGGKDATFTPAHVLGDATKLPHTGLAALADVEIFNLLVIPAQLAKPSGTDDRDTKWAPVVDAAVRLCEEQRAMLLLDPPFGWDSPETAVTGARAGMPVGGLAGRNAAVFFPKVVISDPLSGGNLEVGPAGTVAGVIARTDTRRGVWKAPAGTDDGGLLGVRSLAFRLSDQQNGTLNKLGVNCLRTVPVYGNVLWGSRTCRGGDAVSDPWKYIPVRRVALHIEESLFIGTKWVVFEPNDEPLWSSIRLNIGAFMNRLFRQGAFQGPTAKGAYFVRCDASNNPQDDINDGIVTIDVGFQPLSPAEFVHIRIQQKRDDATAQGS
;
A
#
# COMPACT_ATOMS: atom_id res chain seq x y z
N MET A 1 -3.53 1.88 -7.00
CA MET A 1 -2.21 1.20 -6.94
C MET A 1 -1.27 2.01 -7.80
N VAL A 2 -0.18 2.53 -7.23
CA VAL A 2 0.84 3.27 -8.01
C VAL A 2 1.92 2.27 -8.42
N ARG A 3 2.21 2.19 -9.72
CA ARG A 3 3.33 1.39 -10.20
C ARG A 3 4.62 2.15 -9.90
N VAL A 4 5.54 1.48 -9.21
CA VAL A 4 6.84 2.06 -8.87
C VAL A 4 7.96 1.20 -9.46
N GLY A 5 8.97 1.86 -10.01
CA GLY A 5 10.11 1.24 -10.68
C GLY A 5 10.05 1.42 -12.20
N GLU A 6 11.17 1.83 -12.77
CA GLU A 6 11.38 1.97 -14.21
C GLU A 6 12.43 0.96 -14.69
N GLY A 7 12.48 0.70 -16.00
CA GLY A 7 13.59 -0.01 -16.64
C GLY A 7 13.56 -1.53 -16.56
N VAL A 8 12.38 -2.14 -16.45
CA VAL A 8 12.23 -3.59 -16.68
C VAL A 8 12.41 -3.87 -18.17
N GLU A 9 13.47 -4.58 -18.52
CA GLU A 9 13.73 -5.01 -19.89
C GLU A 9 13.58 -6.53 -19.98
N TYR A 10 13.06 -7.00 -21.11
CA TYR A 10 13.06 -8.43 -21.44
C TYR A 10 14.41 -8.80 -22.05
N ALA A 11 14.90 -10.00 -21.75
CA ALA A 11 16.02 -10.55 -22.47
C ALA A 11 15.53 -11.08 -23.83
N GLY A 12 16.32 -10.91 -24.88
CA GLY A 12 16.01 -11.38 -26.22
C GLY A 12 17.21 -11.99 -26.93
N VAL A 13 16.95 -12.73 -28.00
CA VAL A 13 17.96 -13.31 -28.88
C VAL A 13 17.55 -13.14 -30.33
N ASP A 14 18.52 -12.80 -31.18
CA ASP A 14 18.36 -12.72 -32.63
C ASP A 14 19.04 -13.93 -33.27
N LEU A 15 18.24 -14.92 -33.66
CA LEU A 15 18.68 -16.16 -34.31
C LEU A 15 18.96 -15.97 -35.81
N LYS A 16 19.08 -14.71 -36.24
CA LYS A 16 19.30 -14.27 -37.63
C LYS A 16 18.12 -14.61 -38.54
N ASN A 17 18.20 -14.14 -39.79
CA ASN A 17 17.15 -14.27 -40.81
C ASN A 17 15.75 -13.78 -40.39
N GLY A 18 15.68 -12.86 -39.41
CA GLY A 18 14.44 -12.29 -38.92
C GLY A 18 13.77 -13.08 -37.80
N VAL A 19 14.38 -14.15 -37.29
CA VAL A 19 13.84 -14.93 -36.17
C VAL A 19 14.34 -14.35 -34.85
N LYS A 20 13.50 -13.57 -34.18
CA LYS A 20 13.79 -12.99 -32.86
C LYS A 20 12.87 -13.54 -31.79
N LEU A 21 13.47 -13.96 -30.68
CA LEU A 21 12.76 -14.46 -29.50
C LEU A 21 13.00 -13.52 -28.32
N LYS A 22 12.00 -13.40 -27.45
CA LYS A 22 12.10 -12.72 -26.16
C LYS A 22 11.72 -13.67 -25.03
N ALA A 23 12.32 -13.48 -23.86
CA ALA A 23 11.93 -14.20 -22.65
C ALA A 23 10.48 -13.89 -22.28
N LYS A 24 9.74 -14.87 -21.75
CA LYS A 24 8.39 -14.62 -21.19
C LYS A 24 8.44 -13.90 -19.85
N ALA A 25 9.45 -14.22 -19.03
CA ALA A 25 9.69 -13.53 -17.77
C ALA A 25 10.51 -12.25 -18.01
N PRO A 26 10.05 -11.08 -17.54
CA PRO A 26 10.85 -9.86 -17.57
C PRO A 26 12.05 -9.96 -16.61
N GLY A 27 13.08 -9.15 -16.86
CA GLY A 27 14.20 -8.98 -15.93
C GLY A 27 15.47 -9.75 -16.29
N ALA A 28 16.44 -9.73 -15.38
CA ALA A 28 17.75 -10.34 -15.57
C ALA A 28 17.70 -11.88 -15.57
N ALA A 29 16.61 -12.49 -15.08
CA ALA A 29 16.39 -13.93 -15.15
C ALA A 29 16.45 -14.45 -16.60
N GLY A 30 15.95 -13.68 -17.56
CA GLY A 30 15.98 -14.04 -18.98
C GLY A 30 17.39 -14.19 -19.55
N LYS A 31 18.42 -13.61 -18.93
CA LYS A 31 19.83 -13.77 -19.35
C LYS A 31 20.38 -15.18 -19.17
N LYS A 32 19.69 -16.02 -18.39
CA LYS A 32 20.06 -17.43 -18.21
C LYS A 32 19.61 -18.30 -19.38
N LEU A 33 18.71 -17.80 -20.21
CA LEU A 33 18.20 -18.52 -21.36
C LEU A 33 19.28 -18.66 -22.44
N LYS A 34 19.29 -19.84 -23.05
CA LYS A 34 20.11 -20.19 -24.21
C LYS A 34 19.24 -20.79 -25.29
N ALA A 35 19.55 -20.48 -26.54
CA ALA A 35 18.91 -21.04 -27.72
C ALA A 35 19.92 -21.84 -28.56
N THR A 36 19.50 -23.05 -28.95
CA THR A 36 20.24 -23.89 -29.91
C THR A 36 19.33 -24.22 -31.07
N VAL A 37 19.81 -23.95 -32.29
CA VAL A 37 19.12 -24.26 -33.55
C VAL A 37 19.92 -25.32 -34.29
N THR A 38 19.32 -26.49 -34.44
CA THR A 38 19.88 -27.60 -35.22
C THR A 38 19.12 -27.73 -36.53
N LEU A 39 19.81 -27.50 -37.65
CA LEU A 39 19.23 -27.61 -38.99
C LEU A 39 19.09 -29.09 -39.39
N ASP A 40 17.95 -29.46 -39.96
CA ASP A 40 17.80 -30.78 -40.60
C ASP A 40 18.71 -30.85 -41.84
N ALA A 41 19.51 -31.91 -41.93
CA ALA A 41 20.48 -32.15 -43.00
C ALA A 41 19.81 -32.59 -44.32
N ASN A 42 18.61 -33.15 -44.24
CA ASN A 42 17.86 -33.71 -45.37
C ASN A 42 16.68 -32.82 -45.81
N ASP A 43 16.24 -31.89 -44.96
CA ASP A 43 15.14 -30.95 -45.25
C ASP A 43 15.54 -29.51 -44.94
N ASN A 44 15.68 -28.70 -46.00
CA ASN A 44 16.06 -27.29 -45.86
C ASN A 44 14.95 -26.40 -45.29
N LYS A 45 13.76 -26.94 -45.02
CA LYS A 45 12.64 -26.24 -44.39
C LYS A 45 12.46 -26.62 -42.92
N ARG A 46 13.23 -27.56 -42.38
CA ARG A 46 13.09 -28.05 -40.99
C ARG A 46 14.28 -27.70 -40.10
N TYR A 47 13.99 -27.50 -38.84
CA TYR A 47 15.01 -27.31 -37.81
C TYR A 47 14.42 -27.64 -36.43
N THR A 48 15.30 -28.03 -35.51
CA THR A 48 14.95 -28.18 -34.09
C THR A 48 15.41 -26.94 -33.34
N LEU A 49 14.52 -26.33 -32.55
CA LEU A 49 14.84 -25.26 -31.62
C LEU A 49 14.81 -25.82 -30.20
N LEU A 50 15.94 -25.70 -29.49
CA LEU A 50 16.06 -26.01 -28.07
C LEU A 50 16.25 -24.72 -27.27
N ILE A 51 15.43 -24.53 -26.24
CA ILE A 51 15.53 -23.41 -25.29
C ILE A 51 15.77 -23.96 -23.90
N SER A 52 16.75 -23.43 -23.17
CA SER A 52 17.06 -23.87 -21.81
C SER A 52 17.46 -22.72 -20.90
N ASP A 53 17.06 -22.74 -19.64
CA ASP A 53 17.53 -21.82 -18.59
C ASP A 53 18.57 -22.48 -17.64
N GLY A 54 19.01 -23.69 -17.98
CA GLY A 54 19.90 -24.52 -17.17
C GLY A 54 19.19 -25.46 -16.18
N THR A 55 17.90 -25.26 -15.92
CA THR A 55 17.07 -26.12 -15.04
C THR A 55 15.94 -26.79 -15.83
N THR A 56 15.25 -26.02 -16.67
CA THR A 56 14.17 -26.44 -17.56
C THR A 56 14.62 -26.30 -19.01
N SER A 57 14.22 -27.26 -19.84
CA SER A 57 14.58 -27.31 -21.26
C SER A 57 13.36 -27.66 -22.11
N GLU A 58 13.13 -26.89 -23.17
CA GLU A 58 12.01 -27.02 -24.10
C GLU A 58 12.55 -27.25 -25.51
N SER A 59 12.05 -28.27 -26.21
CA SER A 59 12.49 -28.63 -27.57
C SER A 59 11.32 -28.62 -28.54
N TYR A 60 11.54 -28.02 -29.70
CA TYR A 60 10.52 -27.79 -30.72
C TYR A 60 11.01 -28.26 -32.09
N ASP A 61 10.23 -29.12 -32.75
CA ASP A 61 10.44 -29.49 -34.15
C ASP A 61 9.66 -28.51 -35.03
N VAL A 62 10.37 -27.68 -35.78
CA VAL A 62 9.82 -26.52 -36.49
C VAL A 62 10.02 -26.66 -37.99
N THR A 63 9.02 -26.24 -38.76
CA THR A 63 9.11 -26.16 -40.22
C THR A 63 8.60 -24.83 -40.76
N ILE A 64 9.21 -24.38 -41.86
CA ILE A 64 8.73 -23.25 -42.67
C ILE A 64 7.89 -23.71 -43.88
N ASP A 65 7.52 -25.00 -43.96
CA ASP A 65 6.67 -25.49 -45.06
C ASP A 65 5.23 -24.95 -44.94
N PRO A 66 4.70 -24.26 -45.96
CA PRO A 66 3.32 -23.78 -45.97
C PRO A 66 2.24 -24.86 -45.82
N ALA A 67 2.55 -26.13 -46.15
CA ALA A 67 1.64 -27.25 -45.99
C ALA A 67 1.53 -27.75 -44.53
N LEU A 68 2.50 -27.40 -43.67
CA LEU A 68 2.60 -27.87 -42.28
C LEU A 68 2.52 -26.72 -41.27
N ARG A 69 1.53 -25.83 -41.43
CA ARG A 69 1.35 -24.64 -40.58
C ARG A 69 1.21 -24.92 -39.08
N ASN A 70 0.78 -26.12 -38.70
CA ASN A 70 0.70 -26.51 -37.28
C ASN A 70 2.07 -26.68 -36.61
N ARG A 71 3.14 -26.83 -37.40
CA ARG A 71 4.54 -26.95 -36.93
C ARG A 71 5.36 -25.68 -37.14
N TRP A 72 4.70 -24.57 -37.43
CA TRP A 72 5.36 -23.27 -37.49
C TRP A 72 5.77 -22.81 -36.09
N LEU A 73 6.80 -21.96 -36.04
CA LEU A 73 7.42 -21.53 -34.79
C LEU A 73 6.41 -20.88 -33.83
N ASP A 74 5.49 -20.06 -34.34
CA ASP A 74 4.44 -19.41 -33.55
C ASP A 74 3.51 -20.42 -32.86
N ARG A 75 3.15 -21.50 -33.55
CA ARG A 75 2.31 -22.58 -33.02
C ARG A 75 3.06 -23.42 -32.00
N GLN A 76 4.34 -23.70 -32.26
CA GLN A 76 5.19 -24.44 -31.33
C GLN A 76 5.45 -23.65 -30.04
N LEU A 77 5.70 -22.34 -30.14
CA LEU A 77 5.96 -21.48 -28.98
C LEU A 77 4.71 -21.11 -28.17
N ALA A 78 3.50 -21.39 -28.68
CA ALA A 78 2.26 -21.13 -27.95
C ALA A 78 2.20 -21.84 -26.58
N THR A 79 2.89 -22.98 -26.45
CA THR A 79 2.97 -23.78 -25.21
C THR A 79 4.25 -23.55 -24.41
N SER A 80 5.18 -22.73 -24.90
CA SER A 80 6.44 -22.43 -24.19
C SER A 80 6.17 -21.76 -22.84
N GLN A 81 6.94 -22.09 -21.82
CA GLN A 81 6.95 -21.37 -20.54
C GLN A 81 8.12 -20.38 -20.47
N LEU A 82 9.14 -20.55 -21.33
CA LEU A 82 10.38 -19.80 -21.25
C LEU A 82 10.44 -18.59 -22.20
N VAL A 83 9.94 -18.73 -23.43
CA VAL A 83 10.12 -17.72 -24.49
C VAL A 83 8.86 -17.48 -25.30
N GLU A 84 8.80 -16.30 -25.91
CA GLU A 84 7.78 -15.93 -26.89
C GLU A 84 8.40 -15.14 -28.04
N ARG A 85 7.60 -14.85 -29.05
CA ARG A 85 8.02 -14.12 -30.24
C ARG A 85 8.28 -12.64 -29.96
N ASP A 86 9.31 -12.08 -30.58
CA ASP A 86 9.67 -10.65 -30.44
C ASP A 86 9.36 -9.79 -31.69
N THR A 87 9.10 -10.38 -32.85
CA THR A 87 8.73 -9.66 -34.09
C THR A 87 7.52 -10.30 -34.79
N GLU A 88 7.08 -9.81 -35.94
CA GLU A 88 5.89 -10.34 -36.65
C GLU A 88 6.20 -11.27 -37.84
N THR A 89 7.42 -11.25 -38.41
CA THR A 89 7.76 -12.03 -39.61
C THR A 89 8.58 -13.28 -39.27
N PHE A 90 7.98 -14.47 -39.35
CA PHE A 90 8.62 -15.75 -38.99
C PHE A 90 8.62 -16.81 -40.11
N ASP A 91 8.32 -16.44 -41.35
CA ASP A 91 8.29 -17.38 -42.48
C ASP A 91 9.70 -17.79 -42.96
N LYS A 92 10.73 -17.56 -42.14
CA LYS A 92 12.14 -17.74 -42.48
C LYS A 92 12.81 -18.71 -41.51
N ARG A 93 13.72 -19.52 -42.06
CA ARG A 93 14.54 -20.45 -41.28
C ARG A 93 15.68 -19.66 -40.60
N PRO A 94 15.90 -19.83 -39.29
CA PRO A 94 17.03 -19.23 -38.58
C PRO A 94 18.36 -19.86 -39.00
N ASP A 95 19.47 -19.24 -38.62
CA ASP A 95 20.80 -19.83 -38.78
C ASP A 95 21.06 -20.91 -37.70
N ALA A 96 21.95 -21.86 -38.00
CA ALA A 96 22.40 -22.82 -37.00
C ALA A 96 23.18 -22.10 -35.90
N VAL A 97 22.77 -22.29 -34.65
CA VAL A 97 23.46 -21.72 -33.48
C VAL A 97 23.51 -22.75 -32.36
N THR A 98 24.54 -22.66 -31.52
CA THR A 98 24.70 -23.52 -30.35
C THR A 98 24.84 -22.64 -29.12
N ASP A 99 23.95 -22.82 -28.14
CA ASP A 99 23.99 -22.14 -26.85
C ASP A 99 24.01 -20.60 -26.93
N GLU A 100 23.35 -20.03 -27.94
CA GLU A 100 23.27 -18.59 -28.15
C GLU A 100 22.56 -17.96 -26.95
N SER A 101 23.24 -17.02 -26.28
CA SER A 101 22.77 -16.45 -25.02
C SER A 101 21.78 -15.31 -25.29
N PHE A 102 20.73 -15.25 -24.49
CA PHE A 102 19.83 -14.10 -24.51
C PHE A 102 20.56 -12.88 -23.92
N THR A 103 20.41 -11.73 -24.58
CA THR A 103 21.01 -10.45 -24.19
C THR A 103 19.93 -9.43 -23.83
N GLY A 104 20.27 -8.32 -23.21
CA GLY A 104 19.27 -7.46 -22.56
C GLY A 104 18.78 -8.10 -21.26
N GLY A 105 17.56 -7.80 -20.80
CA GLY A 105 17.04 -8.33 -19.54
C GLY A 105 17.57 -7.54 -18.34
N LYS A 106 16.77 -6.60 -17.85
CA LYS A 106 17.13 -5.73 -16.73
C LYS A 106 16.04 -5.81 -15.68
N ASP A 107 16.39 -6.24 -14.47
CA ASP A 107 15.47 -6.13 -13.34
C ASP A 107 15.24 -4.64 -13.05
N ALA A 108 14.01 -4.28 -12.66
CA ALA A 108 13.76 -2.95 -12.14
C ALA A 108 14.68 -2.71 -10.93
N THR A 109 15.56 -1.71 -11.02
CA THR A 109 16.21 -1.19 -9.82
C THR A 109 15.15 -0.49 -8.98
N PHE A 110 14.72 -1.11 -7.89
CA PHE A 110 13.78 -0.50 -6.96
C PHE A 110 14.55 0.25 -5.88
N THR A 111 14.39 1.57 -5.82
CA THR A 111 15.12 2.45 -4.90
C THR A 111 14.14 3.36 -4.17
N PRO A 112 14.53 3.92 -3.00
CA PRO A 112 13.72 4.92 -2.30
C PRO A 112 13.27 6.08 -3.22
N ALA A 113 14.13 6.54 -4.13
CA ALA A 113 13.81 7.61 -5.06
C ALA A 113 12.63 7.28 -5.99
N HIS A 114 12.51 6.01 -6.43
CA HIS A 114 11.35 5.59 -7.23
C HIS A 114 10.06 5.64 -6.43
N VAL A 115 10.09 5.29 -5.15
CA VAL A 115 8.90 5.33 -4.29
C VAL A 115 8.54 6.75 -3.92
N LEU A 116 9.50 7.61 -3.61
CA LEU A 116 9.25 9.04 -3.42
C LEU A 116 8.63 9.66 -4.68
N GLY A 117 9.17 9.30 -5.84
CA GLY A 117 8.70 9.78 -7.13
C GLY A 117 9.08 11.22 -7.41
N ASP A 118 8.53 11.75 -8.49
CA ASP A 118 8.85 13.06 -9.04
C ASP A 118 7.57 13.84 -9.32
N ALA A 119 7.39 14.95 -8.60
CA ALA A 119 6.27 15.88 -8.74
C ALA A 119 6.44 16.88 -9.90
N THR A 120 7.60 16.87 -10.58
CA THR A 120 7.85 17.75 -11.73
C THR A 120 7.52 17.09 -13.07
N LYS A 121 7.34 15.77 -13.09
CA LYS A 121 6.96 14.99 -14.28
C LYS A 121 5.45 14.92 -14.45
N LEU A 122 4.99 14.87 -15.70
CA LEU A 122 3.59 14.55 -16.03
C LEU A 122 3.54 13.28 -16.90
N PRO A 123 2.87 12.20 -16.44
CA PRO A 123 2.23 12.06 -15.13
C PRO A 123 3.25 12.03 -13.99
N HIS A 124 2.85 12.47 -12.79
CA HIS A 124 3.63 12.32 -11.57
C HIS A 124 3.94 10.83 -11.31
N THR A 125 4.99 10.56 -10.53
CA THR A 125 5.42 9.18 -10.20
C THR A 125 5.49 8.95 -8.70
N GLY A 126 5.58 7.69 -8.25
CA GLY A 126 5.75 7.35 -6.83
C GLY A 126 4.67 7.94 -5.90
N LEU A 127 5.06 8.41 -4.72
CA LEU A 127 4.17 9.08 -3.77
C LEU A 127 3.62 10.39 -4.33
N ALA A 128 4.38 11.11 -5.17
CA ALA A 128 3.90 12.33 -5.81
C ALA A 128 2.66 12.09 -6.68
N ALA A 129 2.54 10.91 -7.30
CA ALA A 129 1.35 10.54 -8.07
C ALA A 129 0.06 10.41 -7.23
N LEU A 130 0.17 10.27 -5.91
CA LEU A 130 -0.99 10.23 -5.03
C LEU A 130 -1.59 11.61 -4.78
N ALA A 131 -0.88 12.70 -5.09
CA ALA A 131 -1.44 14.05 -5.05
C ALA A 131 -2.56 14.25 -6.09
N ASP A 132 -2.55 13.45 -7.16
CA ASP A 132 -3.56 13.50 -8.24
C ASP A 132 -4.81 12.67 -7.91
N VAL A 133 -4.79 11.90 -6.81
CA VAL A 133 -5.90 11.05 -6.40
C VAL A 133 -6.84 11.85 -5.51
N GLU A 134 -8.14 11.85 -5.83
CA GLU A 134 -9.14 12.61 -5.08
C GLU A 134 -9.20 12.21 -3.60
N ILE A 135 -9.16 10.91 -3.30
CA ILE A 135 -9.19 10.41 -1.92
C ILE A 135 -8.54 9.03 -1.81
N PHE A 136 -7.75 8.83 -0.76
CA PHE A 136 -7.37 7.51 -0.26
C PHE A 136 -7.33 7.53 1.27
N ASN A 137 -7.66 6.40 1.91
CA ASN A 137 -7.81 6.33 3.37
C ASN A 137 -6.68 5.55 4.05
N LEU A 138 -6.03 4.64 3.31
CA LEU A 138 -4.96 3.78 3.78
C LEU A 138 -3.82 3.83 2.77
N LEU A 139 -2.60 4.06 3.25
CA LEU A 139 -1.38 3.95 2.48
C LEU A 139 -0.58 2.74 2.97
N VAL A 140 -0.19 1.88 2.04
CA VAL A 140 0.67 0.71 2.29
C VAL A 140 1.84 0.80 1.33
N ILE A 141 3.06 0.70 1.87
CA ILE A 141 4.29 0.60 1.09
C ILE A 141 4.93 -0.73 1.48
N PRO A 142 4.65 -1.83 0.74
CA PRO A 142 5.17 -3.14 1.09
C PRO A 142 6.70 -3.13 1.05
N ALA A 143 7.31 -3.55 2.15
CA ALA A 143 8.77 -3.46 2.33
C ALA A 143 9.51 -4.71 1.82
N GLN A 144 8.99 -5.44 0.82
CA GLN A 144 9.66 -6.67 0.37
C GLN A 144 10.93 -6.38 -0.42
N LEU A 145 12.04 -6.24 0.32
CA LEU A 145 13.38 -6.04 -0.20
C LEU A 145 14.25 -7.20 0.25
N ALA A 146 15.06 -7.73 -0.66
CA ALA A 146 16.04 -8.76 -0.33
C ALA A 146 17.00 -8.25 0.77
N LYS A 147 17.35 -9.13 1.72
CA LYS A 147 18.35 -8.81 2.74
C LYS A 147 19.73 -8.67 2.07
N PRO A 148 20.46 -7.56 2.28
CA PRO A 148 21.78 -7.41 1.71
C PRO A 148 22.75 -8.43 2.30
N SER A 149 23.82 -8.76 1.57
CA SER A 149 24.87 -9.68 2.03
C SER A 149 25.83 -9.06 3.06
N GLY A 150 25.83 -7.73 3.19
CA GLY A 150 26.63 -6.97 4.17
C GLY A 150 25.79 -6.44 5.33
N THR A 151 26.17 -5.28 5.86
CA THR A 151 25.40 -4.57 6.89
C THR A 151 23.98 -4.31 6.39
N ASP A 152 22.99 -4.62 7.22
CA ASP A 152 21.58 -4.38 6.90
C ASP A 152 21.23 -2.91 7.18
N ASP A 153 21.33 -2.08 6.13
CA ASP A 153 21.05 -0.65 6.17
C ASP A 153 19.64 -0.30 5.64
N ARG A 154 18.80 -1.31 5.37
CA ARG A 154 17.50 -1.13 4.71
C ARG A 154 16.60 -0.18 5.49
N ASP A 155 16.50 -0.31 6.82
CA ASP A 155 15.68 0.58 7.63
C ASP A 155 16.14 2.05 7.51
N THR A 156 17.45 2.29 7.53
CA THR A 156 18.02 3.66 7.39
C THR A 156 17.81 4.20 5.97
N LYS A 157 18.02 3.37 4.96
CA LYS A 157 17.86 3.73 3.54
C LYS A 157 16.42 4.07 3.19
N TRP A 158 15.44 3.46 3.87
CA TRP A 158 14.02 3.61 3.60
C TRP A 158 13.30 4.58 4.55
N ALA A 159 13.96 5.06 5.60
CA ALA A 159 13.41 6.08 6.50
C ALA A 159 12.86 7.33 5.77
N PRO A 160 13.54 7.90 4.74
CA PRO A 160 12.99 9.05 4.01
C PRO A 160 11.65 8.76 3.30
N VAL A 161 11.42 7.52 2.88
CA VAL A 161 10.16 7.09 2.25
C VAL A 161 9.06 7.02 3.31
N VAL A 162 9.35 6.46 4.49
CA VAL A 162 8.39 6.40 5.60
C VAL A 162 8.01 7.80 6.08
N ASP A 163 9.00 8.69 6.19
CA ASP A 163 8.80 10.10 6.56
C ASP A 163 7.95 10.87 5.54
N ALA A 164 8.20 10.67 4.23
CA ALA A 164 7.39 11.28 3.18
C ALA A 164 5.97 10.72 3.17
N ALA A 165 5.82 9.40 3.34
CA ALA A 165 4.54 8.73 3.36
C ALA A 165 3.66 9.18 4.52
N VAL A 166 4.22 9.35 5.73
CA VAL A 166 3.42 9.81 6.87
C VAL A 166 3.00 11.26 6.72
N ARG A 167 3.86 12.15 6.21
CA ARG A 167 3.47 13.54 5.91
C ARG A 167 2.33 13.61 4.92
N LEU A 168 2.42 12.84 3.83
CA LEU A 168 1.33 12.73 2.86
C LEU A 168 0.04 12.23 3.52
N CYS A 169 0.13 11.24 4.43
CA CYS A 169 -1.03 10.77 5.19
C CYS A 169 -1.59 11.81 6.16
N GLU A 170 -0.78 12.71 6.72
CA GLU A 170 -1.28 13.83 7.53
C GLU A 170 -2.04 14.84 6.66
N GLU A 171 -1.47 15.21 5.50
CA GLU A 171 -2.05 16.16 4.55
C GLU A 171 -3.36 15.64 3.94
N GLN A 172 -3.38 14.37 3.55
CA GLN A 172 -4.52 13.72 2.88
C GLN A 172 -5.48 13.02 3.84
N ARG A 173 -5.32 13.23 5.15
CA ARG A 173 -6.15 12.60 6.21
C ARG A 173 -6.27 11.08 6.06
N ALA A 174 -5.15 10.43 5.74
CA ALA A 174 -5.03 8.99 5.56
C ALA A 174 -4.22 8.34 6.70
N MET A 175 -4.22 7.00 6.72
CA MET A 175 -3.47 6.20 7.68
C MET A 175 -2.36 5.40 6.98
N LEU A 176 -1.11 5.56 7.43
CA LEU A 176 0.03 4.76 6.98
C LEU A 176 0.09 3.43 7.74
N LEU A 177 0.12 2.31 7.01
CA LEU A 177 0.29 0.97 7.56
C LEU A 177 1.68 0.46 7.23
N LEU A 178 2.45 0.12 8.26
CA LEU A 178 3.85 -0.25 8.14
C LEU A 178 4.07 -1.73 8.44
N ASP A 179 4.86 -2.34 7.58
CA ASP A 179 5.56 -3.58 7.89
C ASP A 179 6.54 -3.33 9.05
N PRO A 180 6.93 -4.36 9.82
CA PRO A 180 7.92 -4.17 10.87
C PRO A 180 9.27 -3.78 10.24
N PRO A 181 10.07 -2.94 10.90
CA PRO A 181 11.46 -2.70 10.50
C PRO A 181 12.19 -4.00 10.18
N PHE A 182 13.10 -3.96 9.21
CA PHE A 182 13.81 -5.14 8.73
C PHE A 182 14.62 -5.82 9.82
N GLY A 183 15.13 -5.05 10.79
CA GLY A 183 15.84 -5.56 11.97
C GLY A 183 14.94 -6.22 13.03
N TRP A 184 13.61 -6.14 12.92
CA TRP A 184 12.67 -6.81 13.83
C TRP A 184 12.42 -8.24 13.35
N ASP A 185 13.44 -9.08 13.49
CA ASP A 185 13.47 -10.49 13.10
C ASP A 185 13.11 -11.46 14.24
N SER A 186 12.82 -10.95 15.44
CA SER A 186 12.40 -11.73 16.60
C SER A 186 11.57 -10.84 17.55
N PRO A 187 10.80 -11.42 18.48
CA PRO A 187 10.10 -10.63 19.49
C PRO A 187 11.06 -9.76 20.32
N GLU A 188 12.27 -10.24 20.61
CA GLU A 188 13.27 -9.55 21.41
C GLU A 188 13.87 -8.34 20.66
N THR A 189 14.18 -8.49 19.37
CA THR A 189 14.64 -7.39 18.52
C THR A 189 13.52 -6.37 18.25
N ALA A 190 12.27 -6.82 18.11
CA ALA A 190 11.12 -5.93 18.01
C ALA A 190 10.88 -5.10 19.28
N VAL A 191 10.99 -5.71 20.48
CA VAL A 191 10.89 -4.98 21.75
C VAL A 191 12.03 -3.97 21.89
N THR A 192 13.27 -4.39 21.58
CA THR A 192 14.44 -3.51 21.67
C THR A 192 14.33 -2.33 20.71
N GLY A 193 13.96 -2.59 19.45
CA GLY A 193 13.75 -1.56 18.45
C GLY A 193 12.62 -0.61 18.80
N ALA A 194 11.45 -1.11 19.21
CA ALA A 194 10.34 -0.25 19.61
C ALA A 194 10.64 0.62 20.84
N ARG A 195 11.52 0.16 21.76
CA ARG A 195 12.03 0.98 22.87
C ARG A 195 13.02 2.04 22.42
N ALA A 196 13.85 1.75 21.41
CA ALA A 196 14.78 2.72 20.84
C ALA A 196 14.04 3.80 20.05
N GLY A 197 12.94 3.44 19.39
CA GLY A 197 12.07 4.37 18.70
C GLY A 197 11.11 3.64 17.76
N MET A 198 9.88 4.14 17.66
CA MET A 198 8.94 3.66 16.65
C MET A 198 9.36 4.14 15.25
N PRO A 199 8.99 3.41 14.18
CA PRO A 199 9.36 3.79 12.81
C PRO A 199 8.87 5.19 12.40
N VAL A 200 7.80 5.66 13.06
CA VAL A 200 7.29 7.02 12.94
C VAL A 200 7.12 7.57 14.35
N GLY A 201 7.91 8.59 14.67
CA GLY A 201 7.86 9.30 15.95
C GLY A 201 6.94 10.53 15.93
N GLY A 202 6.98 11.32 17.01
CA GLY A 202 6.33 12.62 17.05
C GLY A 202 4.81 12.57 16.86
N LEU A 203 4.22 13.69 16.42
CA LEU A 203 2.77 13.81 16.19
C LEU A 203 2.31 13.01 14.97
N ALA A 204 3.19 12.88 13.97
CA ALA A 204 3.00 12.04 12.79
C ALA A 204 2.69 10.57 13.13
N GLY A 205 3.18 10.08 14.26
CA GLY A 205 2.87 8.74 14.76
C GLY A 205 1.38 8.47 15.03
N ARG A 206 0.52 9.51 15.08
CA ARG A 206 -0.94 9.37 15.15
C ARG A 206 -1.51 8.78 13.86
N ASN A 207 -0.91 9.09 12.71
CA ASN A 207 -1.35 8.65 11.38
C ASN A 207 -0.54 7.45 10.86
N ALA A 208 0.27 6.79 11.70
CA ALA A 208 1.01 5.58 11.35
C ALA A 208 0.71 4.41 12.31
N ALA A 209 0.78 3.18 11.83
CA ALA A 209 0.70 1.97 12.64
C ALA A 209 1.64 0.89 12.10
N VAL A 210 2.41 0.26 13.00
CA VAL A 210 3.32 -0.85 12.65
C VAL A 210 2.75 -2.18 13.13
N PHE A 211 2.94 -3.22 12.31
CA PHE A 211 2.40 -4.56 12.55
C PHE A 211 3.51 -5.59 12.62
N PHE A 212 3.43 -6.53 13.56
CA PHE A 212 4.43 -7.57 13.79
C PHE A 212 3.76 -8.87 14.27
N PRO A 213 4.27 -10.06 13.94
CA PRO A 213 5.37 -10.35 13.01
C PRO A 213 4.92 -10.33 11.54
N LYS A 214 5.86 -10.65 10.65
CA LYS A 214 5.56 -10.99 9.26
C LYS A 214 4.64 -12.20 9.13
N VAL A 215 3.99 -12.30 7.98
CA VAL A 215 3.06 -13.39 7.65
C VAL A 215 3.69 -14.31 6.62
N VAL A 216 3.32 -15.59 6.66
CA VAL A 216 3.73 -16.59 5.68
C VAL A 216 2.52 -16.91 4.80
N ILE A 217 2.68 -16.70 3.50
CA ILE A 217 1.67 -16.99 2.48
C ILE A 217 2.14 -18.10 1.54
N SER A 218 1.23 -18.62 0.71
CA SER A 218 1.65 -19.42 -0.45
C SER A 218 2.32 -18.50 -1.45
N ASP A 219 3.53 -18.84 -1.89
CA ASP A 219 4.15 -18.19 -3.03
C ASP A 219 3.33 -18.51 -4.29
N PRO A 220 2.75 -17.53 -4.99
CA PRO A 220 2.01 -17.78 -6.22
C PRO A 220 2.91 -18.20 -7.40
N LEU A 221 4.21 -17.94 -7.34
CA LEU A 221 5.16 -18.23 -8.41
C LEU A 221 5.83 -19.59 -8.24
N SER A 222 6.22 -19.94 -7.01
CA SER A 222 6.90 -21.22 -6.72
C SER A 222 6.01 -22.28 -6.07
N GLY A 223 4.80 -21.92 -5.61
CA GLY A 223 3.93 -22.79 -4.81
C GLY A 223 4.42 -23.02 -3.36
N GLY A 224 5.62 -22.56 -3.02
CA GLY A 224 6.26 -22.69 -1.72
C GLY A 224 5.68 -21.77 -0.65
N ASN A 225 6.42 -21.61 0.46
CA ASN A 225 6.11 -20.62 1.49
C ASN A 225 6.89 -19.33 1.20
N LEU A 226 6.20 -18.20 1.23
CA LEU A 226 6.79 -16.88 1.11
C LEU A 226 6.51 -16.07 2.37
N GLU A 227 7.57 -15.59 3.02
CA GLU A 227 7.47 -14.66 4.15
C GLU A 227 7.35 -13.23 3.63
N VAL A 228 6.29 -12.54 4.04
CA VAL A 228 5.96 -11.19 3.56
C VAL A 228 5.59 -10.27 4.71
N GLY A 229 5.75 -8.97 4.48
CA GLY A 229 5.27 -7.94 5.39
C GLY A 229 3.75 -8.04 5.65
N PRO A 230 3.29 -7.81 6.89
CA PRO A 230 1.87 -7.94 7.25
C PRO A 230 0.98 -6.79 6.79
N ALA A 231 1.53 -5.62 6.45
CA ALA A 231 0.75 -4.38 6.24
C ALA A 231 -0.28 -4.52 5.12
N GLY A 232 0.05 -5.21 4.02
CA GLY A 232 -0.88 -5.50 2.93
C GLY A 232 -2.06 -6.37 3.38
N THR A 233 -1.80 -7.45 4.12
CA THR A 233 -2.85 -8.30 4.69
C THR A 233 -3.73 -7.52 5.67
N VAL A 234 -3.11 -6.70 6.52
CA VAL A 234 -3.82 -5.87 7.50
C VAL A 234 -4.70 -4.82 6.82
N ALA A 235 -4.25 -4.20 5.73
CA ALA A 235 -5.09 -3.29 4.95
C ALA A 235 -6.36 -3.97 4.46
N GLY A 236 -6.26 -5.25 4.03
CA GLY A 236 -7.43 -6.05 3.66
C GLY A 236 -8.36 -6.36 4.84
N VAL A 237 -7.82 -6.60 6.04
CA VAL A 237 -8.62 -6.74 7.27
C VAL A 237 -9.37 -5.45 7.57
N ILE A 238 -8.67 -4.31 7.53
CA ILE A 238 -9.26 -2.99 7.79
C ILE A 238 -10.39 -2.71 6.80
N ALA A 239 -10.15 -2.86 5.50
CA ALA A 239 -11.17 -2.62 4.48
C ALA A 239 -12.42 -3.51 4.65
N ARG A 240 -12.21 -4.77 5.04
CA ARG A 240 -13.31 -5.70 5.35
C ARG A 240 -14.11 -5.27 6.58
N THR A 241 -13.43 -4.86 7.64
CA THR A 241 -14.08 -4.37 8.88
C THR A 241 -14.86 -3.09 8.60
N ASP A 242 -14.30 -2.15 7.84
CA ASP A 242 -14.97 -0.90 7.49
C ASP A 242 -16.27 -1.15 6.74
N THR A 243 -16.22 -2.03 5.73
CA THR A 243 -17.39 -2.36 4.91
C THR A 243 -18.50 -3.05 5.72
N ARG A 244 -18.12 -3.84 6.73
CA ARG A 244 -19.09 -4.63 7.52
C ARG A 244 -19.63 -3.89 8.74
N ARG A 245 -18.77 -3.16 9.45
CA ARG A 245 -19.03 -2.64 10.79
C ARG A 245 -18.73 -1.14 10.92
N GLY A 246 -18.21 -0.51 9.87
CA GLY A 246 -17.84 0.91 9.86
C GLY A 246 -16.42 1.18 10.36
N VAL A 247 -15.89 2.34 9.99
CA VAL A 247 -14.50 2.76 10.27
C VAL A 247 -14.17 2.94 11.76
N TRP A 248 -15.21 3.04 12.60
CA TRP A 248 -15.12 3.11 14.07
C TRP A 248 -14.88 1.77 14.75
N LYS A 249 -14.99 0.66 14.02
CA LYS A 249 -14.74 -0.65 14.60
C LYS A 249 -13.26 -1.02 14.50
N ALA A 250 -12.73 -1.55 15.61
CA ALA A 250 -11.37 -2.07 15.62
C ALA A 250 -11.23 -3.26 14.65
N PRO A 251 -10.27 -3.25 13.72
CA PRO A 251 -9.97 -4.34 12.77
C PRO A 251 -9.21 -5.51 13.45
N ALA A 252 -9.49 -5.80 14.72
CA ALA A 252 -8.69 -6.69 15.54
C ALA A 252 -9.55 -7.64 16.40
N GLY A 253 -8.92 -8.67 16.95
CA GLY A 253 -9.55 -9.70 17.76
C GLY A 253 -10.08 -10.87 16.93
N THR A 254 -10.88 -11.73 17.55
CA THR A 254 -11.37 -12.98 16.95
C THR A 254 -12.44 -12.78 15.89
N ASP A 255 -13.25 -11.72 16.02
CA ASP A 255 -14.42 -11.51 15.15
C ASP A 255 -14.04 -10.86 13.81
N ASP A 256 -13.22 -9.81 13.87
CA ASP A 256 -12.87 -8.99 12.70
C ASP A 256 -11.44 -9.22 12.22
N GLY A 257 -10.55 -9.63 13.13
CA GLY A 257 -9.10 -9.65 12.91
C GLY A 257 -8.59 -10.82 12.06
N GLY A 258 -9.45 -11.73 11.60
CA GLY A 258 -9.02 -12.92 10.84
C GLY A 258 -8.14 -12.61 9.63
N LEU A 259 -6.99 -13.27 9.54
CA LEU A 259 -6.00 -13.09 8.48
C LEU A 259 -6.23 -14.11 7.36
N LEU A 260 -7.00 -13.72 6.35
CA LEU A 260 -7.29 -14.56 5.19
C LEU A 260 -6.08 -14.71 4.27
N GLY A 261 -5.87 -15.90 3.71
CA GLY A 261 -4.73 -16.19 2.82
C GLY A 261 -3.38 -16.35 3.52
N VAL A 262 -3.33 -16.23 4.85
CA VAL A 262 -2.13 -16.42 5.67
C VAL A 262 -2.06 -17.86 6.18
N ARG A 263 -1.01 -18.59 5.78
CA ARG A 263 -0.76 -19.97 6.24
C ARG A 263 -0.32 -19.99 7.70
N SER A 264 0.65 -19.16 8.04
CA SER A 264 1.19 -19.04 9.40
C SER A 264 1.78 -17.66 9.63
N LEU A 265 2.16 -17.38 10.87
CA LEU A 265 2.96 -16.21 11.23
C LEU A 265 4.43 -16.62 11.28
N ALA A 266 5.34 -15.70 10.96
CA ALA A 266 6.78 -15.95 11.06
C ALA A 266 7.19 -16.31 12.50
N PHE A 267 6.50 -15.73 13.49
CA PHE A 267 6.68 -16.03 14.90
C PHE A 267 5.35 -16.22 15.61
N ARG A 268 5.34 -17.16 16.56
CA ARG A 268 4.22 -17.32 17.49
C ARG A 268 4.52 -16.56 18.77
N LEU A 269 3.80 -15.47 19.00
CA LEU A 269 3.95 -14.64 20.19
C LEU A 269 3.32 -15.28 21.44
N SER A 270 4.08 -15.32 22.53
CA SER A 270 3.54 -15.59 23.87
C SER A 270 2.69 -14.42 24.37
N ASP A 271 1.85 -14.65 25.39
CA ASP A 271 1.06 -13.58 26.00
C ASP A 271 1.95 -12.48 26.60
N GLN A 272 3.09 -12.85 27.18
CA GLN A 272 4.05 -11.91 27.75
C GLN A 272 4.74 -11.05 26.68
N GLN A 273 5.18 -11.67 25.58
CA GLN A 273 5.79 -10.93 24.45
C GLN A 273 4.76 -10.00 23.82
N ASN A 274 3.53 -10.49 23.57
CA ASN A 274 2.42 -9.66 23.08
C ASN A 274 2.12 -8.49 24.02
N GLY A 275 2.02 -8.74 25.34
CA GLY A 275 1.76 -7.70 26.32
C GLY A 275 2.85 -6.62 26.35
N THR A 276 4.12 -7.01 26.19
CA THR A 276 5.25 -6.08 26.14
C THR A 276 5.21 -5.22 24.87
N LEU A 277 5.05 -5.84 23.71
CA LEU A 277 4.97 -5.14 22.41
C LEU A 277 3.76 -4.21 22.34
N ASN A 278 2.60 -4.65 22.85
CA ASN A 278 1.39 -3.86 22.86
C ASN A 278 1.58 -2.54 23.62
N LYS A 279 2.20 -2.58 24.81
CA LYS A 279 2.55 -1.40 25.62
C LYS A 279 3.46 -0.41 24.90
N LEU A 280 4.24 -0.87 23.91
CA LEU A 280 5.10 -0.03 23.07
C LEU A 280 4.38 0.52 21.82
N GLY A 281 3.11 0.18 21.61
CA GLY A 281 2.35 0.63 20.44
C GLY A 281 2.50 -0.27 19.21
N VAL A 282 3.16 -1.44 19.33
CA VAL A 282 3.29 -2.41 18.24
C VAL A 282 2.03 -3.27 18.15
N ASN A 283 1.48 -3.41 16.94
CA ASN A 283 0.30 -4.23 16.69
C ASN A 283 0.67 -5.68 16.40
N CYS A 284 0.39 -6.54 17.37
CA CYS A 284 0.70 -7.96 17.25
C CYS A 284 -0.31 -8.69 16.36
N LEU A 285 0.18 -9.58 15.50
CA LEU A 285 -0.57 -10.67 14.88
C LEU A 285 -0.36 -11.92 15.73
N ARG A 286 -1.41 -12.71 15.94
CA ARG A 286 -1.36 -13.91 16.80
C ARG A 286 -2.06 -15.09 16.16
N THR A 287 -1.60 -16.30 16.49
CA THR A 287 -2.36 -17.53 16.24
C THR A 287 -3.13 -17.87 17.51
N VAL A 288 -4.45 -17.72 17.45
CA VAL A 288 -5.36 -18.02 18.55
C VAL A 288 -5.99 -19.39 18.29
N PRO A 289 -6.00 -20.33 19.26
CA PRO A 289 -6.68 -21.60 19.11
C PRO A 289 -8.13 -21.41 18.64
N VAL A 290 -8.63 -22.28 17.77
CA VAL A 290 -9.98 -22.23 17.15
C VAL A 290 -10.17 -21.10 16.13
N TYR A 291 -9.63 -19.91 16.35
CA TYR A 291 -9.83 -18.74 15.47
C TYR A 291 -8.73 -18.56 14.41
N GLY A 292 -7.61 -19.26 14.54
CA GLY A 292 -6.50 -19.20 13.58
C GLY A 292 -5.65 -17.94 13.72
N ASN A 293 -5.09 -17.46 12.61
CA ASN A 293 -4.24 -16.27 12.57
C ASN A 293 -5.11 -15.01 12.57
N VAL A 294 -4.89 -14.11 13.53
CA VAL A 294 -5.67 -12.89 13.73
C VAL A 294 -4.77 -11.68 13.96
N LEU A 295 -5.20 -10.51 13.49
CA LEU A 295 -4.71 -9.22 13.97
C LEU A 295 -5.24 -9.00 15.38
N TRP A 296 -4.34 -8.82 16.35
CA TRP A 296 -4.68 -8.70 17.77
C TRP A 296 -4.58 -7.26 18.29
N GLY A 297 -3.69 -6.45 17.71
CA GLY A 297 -3.49 -5.04 18.08
C GLY A 297 -4.23 -4.04 17.19
N SER A 298 -4.56 -2.87 17.74
CA SER A 298 -5.14 -1.75 16.98
C SER A 298 -4.74 -0.37 17.52
N ARG A 299 -3.43 -0.15 17.66
CA ARG A 299 -2.78 1.05 18.19
C ARG A 299 -2.00 1.79 17.10
N THR A 300 -1.93 3.11 17.22
CA THR A 300 -1.08 3.95 16.36
C THR A 300 0.39 3.85 16.84
N CYS A 301 1.35 4.35 16.06
CA CYS A 301 2.75 4.43 16.48
C CYS A 301 2.93 5.36 17.70
N ARG A 302 1.97 6.25 17.95
CA ARG A 302 1.88 7.07 19.17
C ARG A 302 1.02 6.43 20.27
N GLY A 303 0.60 5.18 20.09
CA GLY A 303 -0.29 4.46 20.99
C GLY A 303 0.39 3.66 22.10
N GLY A 304 1.67 3.91 22.38
CA GLY A 304 2.37 3.31 23.53
C GLY A 304 1.82 3.82 24.86
N ASP A 305 1.87 3.00 25.91
CA ASP A 305 1.30 3.32 27.23
C ASP A 305 2.08 4.44 27.95
N ALA A 306 3.33 4.70 27.55
CA ALA A 306 4.12 5.81 28.06
C ALA A 306 3.65 7.18 27.55
N VAL A 307 2.82 7.20 26.50
CA VAL A 307 2.29 8.42 25.89
C VAL A 307 0.79 8.46 26.12
N SER A 308 0.32 9.47 26.86
CA SER A 308 -1.11 9.76 26.94
C SER A 308 -1.51 10.58 25.71
N ASP A 309 -2.17 9.93 24.76
CA ASP A 309 -2.67 10.59 23.55
C ASP A 309 -4.08 10.06 23.22
N PRO A 310 -5.08 10.94 22.98
CA PRO A 310 -6.44 10.51 22.62
C PRO A 310 -6.47 9.71 21.32
N TRP A 311 -5.45 9.83 20.48
CA TRP A 311 -5.30 9.14 19.19
C TRP A 311 -4.51 7.83 19.30
N LYS A 312 -4.44 7.24 20.49
CA LYS A 312 -3.76 5.97 20.76
C LYS A 312 -4.28 4.80 19.91
N TYR A 313 -5.58 4.76 19.62
CA TYR A 313 -6.20 3.64 18.93
C TYR A 313 -6.51 3.97 17.47
N ILE A 314 -6.17 3.03 16.58
CA ILE A 314 -6.45 3.13 15.14
C ILE A 314 -7.93 3.47 14.87
N PRO A 315 -8.94 2.76 15.42
CA PRO A 315 -10.34 3.11 15.15
C PRO A 315 -10.72 4.53 15.59
N VAL A 316 -10.13 5.04 16.67
CA VAL A 316 -10.40 6.42 17.16
C VAL A 316 -9.86 7.43 16.16
N ARG A 317 -8.58 7.28 15.75
CA ARG A 317 -7.98 8.19 14.79
C ARG A 317 -8.67 8.12 13.43
N ARG A 318 -9.01 6.92 12.96
CA ARG A 318 -9.68 6.74 11.65
C ARG A 318 -11.07 7.33 11.59
N VAL A 319 -11.84 7.31 12.69
CA VAL A 319 -13.13 8.02 12.75
C VAL A 319 -12.94 9.52 12.66
N ALA A 320 -11.95 10.07 13.37
CA ALA A 320 -11.66 11.50 13.26
C ALA A 320 -11.22 11.88 11.85
N LEU A 321 -10.30 11.14 11.22
CA LEU A 321 -9.89 11.36 9.84
C LEU A 321 -11.08 11.31 8.87
N HIS A 322 -11.98 10.33 9.05
CA HIS A 322 -13.19 10.23 8.25
C HIS A 322 -14.13 11.44 8.42
N ILE A 323 -14.31 11.91 9.65
CA ILE A 323 -15.11 13.12 9.94
C ILE A 323 -14.42 14.36 9.36
N GLU A 324 -13.13 14.56 9.64
CA GLU A 324 -12.33 15.69 9.14
C GLU A 324 -12.43 15.80 7.61
N GLU A 325 -12.21 14.70 6.88
CA GLU A 325 -12.29 14.68 5.41
C GLU A 325 -13.70 14.93 4.90
N SER A 326 -14.71 14.27 5.49
CA SER A 326 -16.11 14.44 5.08
C SER A 326 -16.59 15.87 5.28
N LEU A 327 -16.19 16.50 6.39
CA LEU A 327 -16.54 17.88 6.69
C LEU A 327 -15.74 18.86 5.84
N PHE A 328 -14.46 18.62 5.59
CA PHE A 328 -13.66 19.44 4.70
C PHE A 328 -14.27 19.51 3.29
N ILE A 329 -14.61 18.36 2.69
CA ILE A 329 -15.30 18.30 1.40
C ILE A 329 -16.70 18.93 1.48
N GLY A 330 -17.49 18.54 2.49
CA GLY A 330 -18.89 18.94 2.64
C GLY A 330 -19.12 20.42 2.98
N THR A 331 -18.07 21.13 3.41
CA THR A 331 -18.14 22.56 3.79
C THR A 331 -17.45 23.50 2.80
N LYS A 332 -17.00 23.01 1.63
CA LYS A 332 -16.38 23.88 0.59
C LYS A 332 -17.25 25.04 0.13
N TRP A 333 -18.58 24.95 0.26
CA TRP A 333 -19.50 26.03 -0.12
C TRP A 333 -19.48 27.23 0.86
N VAL A 334 -19.03 27.02 2.10
CA VAL A 334 -19.09 28.00 3.20
C VAL A 334 -18.34 29.29 2.87
N VAL A 335 -17.23 29.20 2.12
CA VAL A 335 -16.40 30.36 1.74
C VAL A 335 -17.10 31.35 0.81
N PHE A 336 -18.23 30.96 0.21
CA PHE A 336 -19.01 31.80 -0.71
C PHE A 336 -20.15 32.56 -0.03
N GLU A 337 -20.44 32.27 1.24
CA GLU A 337 -21.56 32.83 1.99
C GLU A 337 -21.10 33.93 2.98
N PRO A 338 -21.99 34.86 3.38
CA PRO A 338 -21.71 35.80 4.45
C PRO A 338 -21.44 35.09 5.79
N ASN A 339 -20.39 35.51 6.50
CA ASN A 339 -20.02 34.92 7.79
C ASN A 339 -20.89 35.47 8.93
N ASP A 340 -22.13 35.00 9.02
CA ASP A 340 -23.11 35.39 10.02
C ASP A 340 -24.02 34.23 10.47
N GLU A 341 -24.96 34.52 11.39
CA GLU A 341 -25.82 33.52 12.02
C GLU A 341 -26.63 32.64 11.03
N PRO A 342 -27.21 33.16 9.92
CA PRO A 342 -27.77 32.34 8.84
C PRO A 342 -26.84 31.25 8.31
N LEU A 343 -25.58 31.58 8.01
CA LEU A 343 -24.57 30.62 7.57
C LEU A 343 -24.28 29.60 8.67
N TRP A 344 -24.01 30.09 9.88
CA TRP A 344 -23.70 29.24 11.04
C TRP A 344 -24.81 28.23 11.35
N SER A 345 -26.07 28.66 11.27
CA SER A 345 -27.24 27.80 11.44
C SER A 345 -27.30 26.70 10.36
N SER A 346 -27.05 27.07 9.11
CA SER A 346 -27.00 26.12 7.98
C SER A 346 -25.87 25.10 8.14
N ILE A 347 -24.70 25.52 8.60
CA ILE A 347 -23.57 24.64 8.95
C ILE A 347 -23.96 23.66 10.06
N ARG A 348 -24.50 24.17 11.18
CA ARG A 348 -24.92 23.33 12.32
C ARG A 348 -25.98 22.31 11.90
N LEU A 349 -26.93 22.67 11.03
CA LEU A 349 -27.94 21.75 10.50
C LEU A 349 -27.33 20.66 9.62
N ASN A 350 -26.46 21.02 8.67
CA ASN A 350 -25.85 20.08 7.74
C ASN A 350 -24.91 19.09 8.46
N ILE A 351 -23.97 19.62 9.24
CA ILE A 351 -23.00 18.82 9.99
C ILE A 351 -23.70 18.01 11.08
N GLY A 352 -24.68 18.61 11.76
CA GLY A 352 -25.50 17.91 12.76
C GLY A 352 -26.22 16.71 12.15
N ALA A 353 -26.79 16.84 10.95
CA ALA A 353 -27.41 15.72 10.24
C ALA A 353 -26.41 14.61 9.89
N PHE A 354 -25.20 14.96 9.43
CA PHE A 354 -24.13 14.00 9.17
C PHE A 354 -23.70 13.24 10.44
N MET A 355 -23.40 13.96 11.52
CA MET A 355 -23.00 13.36 12.79
C MET A 355 -24.11 12.48 13.38
N ASN A 356 -25.37 12.89 13.23
CA ASN A 356 -26.51 12.07 13.65
C ASN A 356 -26.63 10.76 12.87
N ARG A 357 -26.29 10.75 11.57
CA ARG A 357 -26.25 9.51 10.78
C ARG A 357 -25.18 8.55 11.32
N LEU A 358 -23.99 9.05 11.60
CA LEU A 358 -22.91 8.26 12.23
C LEU A 358 -23.33 7.71 13.60
N PHE A 359 -23.96 8.55 14.43
CA PHE A 359 -24.52 8.12 15.72
C PHE A 359 -25.53 6.98 15.56
N ARG A 360 -26.50 7.10 14.65
CA ARG A 360 -27.50 6.05 14.37
C ARG A 360 -26.89 4.76 13.83
N GLN A 361 -25.73 4.84 13.17
CA GLN A 361 -24.95 3.69 12.72
C GLN A 361 -24.10 3.07 13.84
N GLY A 362 -24.12 3.65 15.04
CA GLY A 362 -23.37 3.15 16.20
C GLY A 362 -21.91 3.58 16.21
N ALA A 363 -21.55 4.68 15.52
CA ALA A 363 -20.16 5.15 15.46
C ALA A 363 -19.64 5.76 16.76
N PHE A 364 -20.55 6.20 17.64
CA PHE A 364 -20.24 6.93 18.87
C PHE A 364 -20.82 6.20 20.09
N GLN A 365 -20.21 6.41 21.25
CA GLN A 365 -20.78 5.93 22.52
C GLN A 365 -21.91 6.86 23.00
N GLY A 366 -22.68 6.36 23.96
CA GLY A 366 -23.69 7.12 24.66
C GLY A 366 -25.10 6.84 24.15
N PRO A 367 -26.12 6.92 25.03
CA PRO A 367 -27.50 6.59 24.66
C PRO A 367 -28.21 7.70 23.90
N THR A 368 -27.65 8.91 23.85
CA THR A 368 -28.28 10.08 23.23
C THR A 368 -27.30 10.84 22.33
N ALA A 369 -27.81 11.45 21.27
CA ALA A 369 -27.02 12.27 20.36
C ALA A 369 -26.23 13.37 21.09
N LYS A 370 -26.86 14.05 22.07
CA LYS A 370 -26.23 15.14 22.85
C LYS A 370 -25.03 14.68 23.69
N GLY A 371 -25.02 13.43 24.15
CA GLY A 371 -23.88 12.85 24.86
C GLY A 371 -22.84 12.22 23.94
N ALA A 372 -23.20 11.97 22.68
CA ALA A 372 -22.37 11.27 21.71
C ALA A 372 -21.57 12.21 20.81
N TYR A 373 -22.13 13.37 20.46
CA TYR A 373 -21.44 14.38 19.66
C TYR A 373 -21.99 15.79 19.91
N PHE A 374 -21.21 16.80 19.52
CA PHE A 374 -21.68 18.18 19.39
C PHE A 374 -21.13 18.82 18.13
N VAL A 375 -21.83 19.87 17.67
CA VAL A 375 -21.39 20.76 16.60
C VAL A 375 -21.60 22.19 17.09
N ARG A 376 -20.56 23.00 17.03
CA ARG A 376 -20.58 24.41 17.43
C ARG A 376 -20.00 25.26 16.31
N CYS A 377 -20.78 26.22 15.89
CA CYS A 377 -20.42 27.24 14.92
C CYS A 377 -21.38 28.37 15.26
N ASP A 378 -20.96 29.31 16.07
CA ASP A 378 -21.76 30.44 16.56
C ASP A 378 -20.82 31.56 17.00
N ALA A 379 -21.37 32.67 17.51
CA ALA A 379 -20.57 33.81 17.96
C ALA A 379 -19.57 33.47 19.08
N SER A 380 -19.71 32.35 19.80
CA SER A 380 -18.77 31.96 20.85
C SER A 380 -17.44 31.41 20.31
N ASN A 381 -17.44 30.88 19.07
CA ASN A 381 -16.23 30.41 18.40
C ASN A 381 -15.94 31.10 17.07
N ASN A 382 -16.74 32.11 16.69
CA ASN A 382 -16.52 32.99 15.55
C ASN A 382 -16.62 34.45 16.04
N PRO A 383 -15.59 34.96 16.75
CA PRO A 383 -15.55 36.35 17.19
C PRO A 383 -15.43 37.31 15.99
N GLN A 384 -15.71 38.61 16.22
CA GLN A 384 -15.70 39.60 15.15
C GLN A 384 -14.35 39.68 14.41
N ASP A 385 -13.24 39.43 15.09
CA ASP A 385 -11.91 39.41 14.46
C ASP A 385 -11.79 38.29 13.41
N ASP A 386 -12.20 37.06 13.73
CA ASP A 386 -12.25 35.94 12.77
C ASP A 386 -13.19 36.26 11.59
N ILE A 387 -14.33 36.88 11.86
CA ILE A 387 -15.28 37.30 10.83
C ILE A 387 -14.65 38.33 9.88
N ASN A 388 -13.93 39.31 10.42
CA ASN A 388 -13.23 40.33 9.65
C ASN A 388 -12.11 39.72 8.78
N ASP A 389 -11.45 38.67 9.27
CA ASP A 389 -10.42 37.92 8.56
C ASP A 389 -11.00 36.88 7.56
N GLY A 390 -12.33 36.82 7.43
CA GLY A 390 -13.02 35.88 6.54
C GLY A 390 -12.91 34.41 6.99
N ILE A 391 -12.67 34.17 8.28
CA ILE A 391 -12.49 32.84 8.87
C ILE A 391 -13.79 32.38 9.52
N VAL A 392 -14.26 31.19 9.11
CA VAL A 392 -15.35 30.47 9.77
C VAL A 392 -14.77 29.27 10.51
N THR A 393 -14.92 29.27 11.84
CA THR A 393 -14.50 28.19 12.73
C THR A 393 -15.68 27.29 13.10
N ILE A 394 -15.50 25.99 12.90
CA ILE A 394 -16.46 24.93 13.20
C ILE A 394 -15.80 23.95 14.18
N ASP A 395 -16.38 23.85 15.36
CA ASP A 395 -15.96 22.94 16.42
C ASP A 395 -16.88 21.73 16.44
N VAL A 396 -16.32 20.55 16.21
CA VAL A 396 -17.04 19.28 16.22
C VAL A 396 -16.39 18.38 17.25
N GLY A 397 -17.18 17.78 18.12
CA GLY A 397 -16.64 16.77 19.02
C GLY A 397 -17.51 15.55 19.08
N PHE A 398 -16.91 14.41 19.42
CA PHE A 398 -17.57 13.11 19.46
C PHE A 398 -16.96 12.18 20.51
N GLN A 399 -17.76 11.23 20.99
CA GLN A 399 -17.33 10.19 21.91
C GLN A 399 -17.05 8.88 21.14
N PRO A 400 -15.78 8.46 20.98
CA PRO A 400 -15.42 7.26 20.23
C PRO A 400 -15.75 5.96 20.98
N LEU A 401 -15.83 4.82 20.26
CA LEU A 401 -16.12 3.50 20.84
C LEU A 401 -15.00 2.87 21.68
N SER A 402 -13.76 3.36 21.58
CA SER A 402 -12.61 2.87 22.36
C SER A 402 -12.49 3.61 23.70
N PRO A 403 -11.71 3.14 24.68
CA PRO A 403 -11.44 3.91 25.90
C PRO A 403 -10.55 5.11 25.55
N ALA A 404 -11.19 6.15 25.02
CA ALA A 404 -10.63 7.46 24.77
C ALA A 404 -11.60 8.51 25.33
N GLU A 405 -11.04 9.65 25.73
CA GLU A 405 -11.82 10.81 26.18
C GLU A 405 -12.55 11.45 24.99
N PHE A 406 -13.49 12.35 25.29
CA PHE A 406 -14.25 13.07 24.28
C PHE A 406 -13.31 13.79 23.31
N VAL A 407 -13.42 13.47 22.03
CA VAL A 407 -12.51 13.96 21.00
C VAL A 407 -13.05 15.25 20.42
N HIS A 408 -12.18 16.25 20.26
CA HIS A 408 -12.51 17.54 19.64
C HIS A 408 -11.72 17.74 18.35
N ILE A 409 -12.43 18.14 17.29
CA ILE A 409 -11.94 18.48 15.97
C ILE A 409 -12.35 19.92 15.69
N ARG A 410 -11.40 20.75 15.29
CA ARG A 410 -11.65 22.11 14.83
C ARG A 410 -11.37 22.18 13.34
N ILE A 411 -12.32 22.71 12.59
CA ILE A 411 -12.20 22.98 11.15
C ILE A 411 -12.31 24.48 10.97
N GLN A 412 -11.40 25.05 10.19
CA GLN A 412 -11.45 26.45 9.80
C GLN A 412 -11.53 26.53 8.28
N GLN A 413 -12.50 27.28 7.79
CA GLN A 413 -12.62 27.65 6.38
C GLN A 413 -12.26 29.13 6.29
N LYS A 414 -11.28 29.47 5.47
CA LYS A 414 -10.91 30.86 5.22
C LYS A 414 -11.38 31.24 3.83
N ARG A 415 -12.03 32.39 3.72
CA ARG A 415 -12.29 33.02 2.42
C ARG A 415 -10.96 33.50 1.87
N ASP A 416 -10.59 33.05 0.68
CA ASP A 416 -9.43 33.61 0.01
C ASP A 416 -9.71 35.08 -0.29
N ASP A 417 -8.80 35.96 0.17
CA ASP A 417 -8.81 37.35 -0.23
C ASP A 417 -8.55 37.39 -1.74
N ALA A 418 -9.59 37.62 -2.52
CA ALA A 418 -9.43 37.95 -3.93
C ALA A 418 -8.80 39.34 -4.06
N THR A 419 -7.50 39.49 -3.79
CA THR A 419 -6.70 40.68 -4.16
C THR A 419 -5.19 40.44 -4.13
N ALA A 420 -4.64 39.99 -5.27
CA ALA A 420 -3.38 40.51 -5.83
C ALA A 420 -3.30 40.20 -7.35
N GLN A 421 -4.39 40.41 -8.09
CA GLN A 421 -4.30 40.78 -9.51
C GLN A 421 -4.95 42.16 -9.63
N GLY A 422 -4.15 43.18 -9.36
CA GLY A 422 -4.51 44.57 -9.56
C GLY A 422 -3.51 45.20 -10.52
N SER A 423 -4.06 45.88 -11.53
CA SER A 423 -3.48 46.89 -12.46
C SER A 423 -2.39 46.46 -13.43
#